data_AF-A0A949Q9E3-F1
#
_entry.id   AF-A0A949Q9E3-F1
#
_cell.length_a   1.000
_cell.length_b   1.000
_cell.length_c   1.000
_cell.angle_alpha   90.00
_cell.angle_beta   90.00
_cell.angle_gamma   90.00
#
_symmetry.space_group_name_H-M   'P 1'
#
loop_
_entity.id
_entity.type
_entity.pdbx_description
1 polymer ?
#
loop_
_entity_poly.entity_id
_entity_poly.type
_entity_poly.pdbx_seq_one_letter_code
_entity_poly.pdbx_strand_id
1 'polypeptide(L)'
;MQMALCIAAAMATQALWLRRLNIPGVGYLSPVITGFGLSLLLRADTLWLHPLVACLAVSSKFLLRIKGKHVFNPANFGVGFALLVLPGSWVSPGQWGNDLALAVWLVALGALVSQRARRDDAAWLFLITFLGLAALRVLLLGYSWERGLEIFGHQALNGALLLFAFFMISDPMTLPDHPVARRLHVVLIALGAAGWQFLHYQPNGP
;
A
#
# COMPACT_ATOMS: atom_id res chain seq x y z
N MET A 1 -9.32 -18.14 -9.99
CA MET A 1 -8.45 -19.20 -9.42
C MET A 1 -7.26 -18.64 -8.65
N GLN A 2 -6.47 -17.70 -9.22
CA GLN A 2 -5.31 -17.10 -8.53
C GLN A 2 -5.63 -16.48 -7.16
N MET A 3 -6.73 -15.72 -7.04
CA MET A 3 -7.11 -15.10 -5.74
C MET A 3 -7.37 -16.14 -4.65
N ALA A 4 -8.07 -17.23 -4.98
CA ALA A 4 -8.36 -18.30 -4.02
C ALA A 4 -7.07 -18.97 -3.54
N LEU A 5 -6.15 -19.25 -4.46
CA LEU A 5 -4.83 -19.82 -4.14
C LEU A 5 -3.99 -18.85 -3.28
N CYS A 6 -4.05 -17.54 -3.58
CA CYS A 6 -3.39 -16.50 -2.79
C CYS A 6 -3.88 -16.48 -1.34
N ILE A 7 -5.20 -16.45 -1.14
CA ILE A 7 -5.81 -16.40 0.20
C ILE A 7 -5.55 -17.71 0.95
N ALA A 8 -5.69 -18.85 0.28
CA ALA A 8 -5.40 -20.15 0.87
C ALA A 8 -3.93 -20.25 1.33
N ALA A 9 -2.99 -19.81 0.50
CA ALA A 9 -1.56 -19.79 0.84
C ALA A 9 -1.26 -18.83 2.00
N ALA A 10 -1.90 -17.65 2.03
CA ALA A 10 -1.77 -16.71 3.14
C ALA A 10 -2.26 -17.31 4.47
N MET A 11 -3.42 -17.96 4.45
CA MET A 11 -4.00 -18.61 5.64
C MET A 11 -3.17 -19.83 6.08
N ALA A 12 -2.72 -20.67 5.15
CA ALA A 12 -1.87 -21.81 5.45
C ALA A 12 -0.54 -21.38 6.07
N THR A 13 0.08 -20.32 5.53
CA THR A 13 1.31 -19.75 6.06
C THR A 13 1.12 -19.18 7.47
N GLN A 14 -0.02 -18.50 7.71
CA GLN A 14 -0.38 -18.06 9.06
C GLN A 14 -0.47 -19.27 10.01
N ALA A 15 -1.22 -20.31 9.64
CA ALA A 15 -1.39 -21.50 10.47
C ALA A 15 -0.05 -22.17 10.78
N LEU A 16 0.84 -22.25 9.79
CA LEU A 16 2.18 -22.81 9.95
C LEU A 16 2.99 -22.03 10.99
N TRP A 17 3.04 -20.69 10.88
CA TRP A 17 3.78 -19.86 11.83
C TRP A 17 3.19 -19.88 13.24
N LEU A 18 1.86 -19.83 13.37
CA LEU A 18 1.20 -19.92 14.67
C LEU A 18 1.50 -21.25 15.37
N ARG A 19 1.52 -22.36 14.63
CA ARG A 19 1.92 -23.68 15.15
C ARG A 19 3.41 -23.72 15.49
N ARG A 20 4.28 -23.25 14.59
CA ARG A 20 5.75 -23.28 14.77
C ARG A 20 6.23 -22.44 15.96
N LEU A 21 5.58 -21.30 16.19
CA LEU A 21 5.95 -20.37 17.26
C LEU A 21 5.09 -20.54 18.53
N ASN A 22 4.17 -21.51 18.55
CA ASN A 22 3.23 -21.75 19.65
C ASN A 22 2.53 -20.47 20.12
N ILE A 23 2.00 -19.67 19.18
CA ILE A 23 1.33 -18.40 19.50
C ILE A 23 -0.19 -18.66 19.63
N PRO A 24 -0.75 -18.67 20.85
CA PRO A 24 -2.18 -18.87 21.04
C PRO A 24 -2.98 -17.60 20.72
N GLY A 25 -4.24 -17.78 20.28
CA GLY A 25 -5.23 -16.69 20.25
C GLY A 25 -5.14 -15.68 19.10
N VAL A 26 -4.24 -15.87 18.13
CA VAL A 26 -4.16 -14.97 16.95
C VAL A 26 -5.08 -15.48 15.83
N GLY A 27 -6.01 -14.64 15.40
CA GLY A 27 -6.99 -14.97 14.36
C GLY A 27 -6.44 -14.95 12.91
N TYR A 28 -7.33 -15.27 11.97
CA TYR A 28 -7.03 -15.37 10.53
C TYR A 28 -7.50 -14.16 9.69
N LEU A 29 -8.02 -13.11 10.32
CA LEU A 29 -8.43 -11.89 9.59
C LEU A 29 -7.24 -11.19 8.91
N SER A 30 -6.10 -11.08 9.60
CA SER A 30 -4.89 -10.46 9.06
C SER A 30 -4.38 -11.10 7.76
N PRO A 31 -4.14 -12.42 7.66
CA PRO A 31 -3.70 -13.04 6.41
C PRO A 31 -4.78 -13.00 5.31
N VAL A 32 -6.06 -12.99 5.65
CA VAL A 32 -7.15 -12.82 4.68
C VAL A 32 -7.10 -11.43 4.06
N ILE A 33 -6.99 -10.37 4.87
CA ILE A 33 -6.82 -8.99 4.37
C ILE A 33 -5.57 -8.87 3.51
N THR A 34 -4.46 -9.49 3.93
CA THR A 34 -3.21 -9.51 3.15
C THR A 34 -3.41 -10.23 1.81
N GLY A 35 -4.06 -11.39 1.80
CA GLY A 35 -4.33 -12.17 0.60
C GLY A 35 -5.26 -11.43 -0.37
N PHE A 36 -6.28 -10.73 0.14
CA PHE A 36 -7.11 -9.84 -0.67
C PHE A 36 -6.29 -8.68 -1.23
N GLY A 37 -5.48 -7.99 -0.40
CA GLY A 37 -4.60 -6.91 -0.86
C GLY A 37 -3.68 -7.35 -1.99
N LEU A 38 -2.99 -8.49 -1.84
CA LEU A 38 -2.12 -9.04 -2.88
C LEU A 38 -2.87 -9.43 -4.15
N SER A 39 -4.01 -10.10 -4.00
CA SER A 39 -4.89 -10.48 -5.12
C SER A 39 -5.36 -9.27 -5.93
N LEU A 40 -5.49 -8.15 -5.24
CA LEU A 40 -6.09 -6.96 -5.75
C LEU A 40 -5.04 -6.04 -6.42
N LEU A 41 -3.83 -5.98 -5.86
CA LEU A 41 -2.72 -5.16 -6.35
C LEU A 41 -1.86 -5.85 -7.40
N LEU A 42 -1.53 -7.13 -7.17
CA LEU A 42 -0.55 -7.86 -7.96
C LEU A 42 -1.23 -8.62 -9.11
N ARG A 43 -0.65 -8.51 -10.29
CA ARG A 43 -0.95 -9.34 -11.46
C ARG A 43 0.24 -10.22 -11.78
N ALA A 44 -0.04 -11.41 -12.28
CA ALA A 44 0.97 -12.39 -12.60
C ALA A 44 0.50 -13.32 -13.73
N ASP A 45 1.44 -13.70 -14.60
CA ASP A 45 1.17 -14.58 -15.74
C ASP A 45 0.95 -16.04 -15.35
N THR A 46 1.34 -16.41 -14.13
CA THR A 46 1.34 -17.80 -13.67
C THR A 46 0.51 -17.98 -12.39
N LEU A 47 0.03 -19.20 -12.17
CA LEU A 47 -0.82 -19.53 -11.02
C LEU A 47 -0.05 -19.63 -9.69
N TRP A 48 1.27 -19.84 -9.73
CA TRP A 48 2.08 -20.09 -8.54
C TRP A 48 2.65 -18.82 -7.90
N LEU A 49 2.73 -17.72 -8.66
CA LEU A 49 3.30 -16.45 -8.18
C LEU A 49 2.49 -15.86 -7.03
N HIS A 50 1.15 -15.80 -7.14
CA HIS A 50 0.31 -15.28 -6.04
C HIS A 50 0.47 -16.09 -4.74
N PRO A 51 0.40 -17.44 -4.73
CA PRO A 51 0.71 -18.24 -3.56
C PRO A 51 2.09 -17.97 -2.95
N LEU A 52 3.15 -17.93 -3.78
CA LEU A 52 4.50 -17.69 -3.28
C LEU A 52 4.59 -16.32 -2.60
N VAL A 53 4.09 -15.28 -3.28
CA VAL A 53 4.11 -13.92 -2.77
C VAL A 53 3.29 -13.81 -1.49
N ALA A 54 2.14 -14.50 -1.40
CA ALA A 54 1.35 -14.58 -0.19
C ALA A 54 2.10 -15.23 0.98
N CYS A 55 2.82 -16.33 0.73
CA CYS A 55 3.65 -16.98 1.73
C CYS A 55 4.77 -16.04 2.23
N LEU A 56 5.45 -15.34 1.32
CA LEU A 56 6.51 -14.40 1.67
C LEU A 56 5.98 -13.18 2.44
N ALA A 57 4.88 -12.59 1.96
CA ALA A 57 4.17 -11.51 2.61
C ALA A 57 3.79 -11.87 4.05
N VAL A 58 3.08 -12.98 4.25
CA VAL A 58 2.66 -13.40 5.59
C VAL A 58 3.86 -13.78 6.46
N SER A 59 4.90 -14.39 5.91
CA SER A 59 6.11 -14.72 6.66
C SER A 59 6.89 -13.48 7.10
N SER A 60 6.91 -12.42 6.28
CA SER A 60 7.59 -11.15 6.61
C SER A 60 7.09 -10.57 7.93
N LYS A 61 5.80 -10.72 8.21
CA LYS A 61 5.22 -10.22 9.45
C LYS A 61 5.71 -10.95 10.68
N PHE A 62 6.26 -12.16 10.57
CA PHE A 62 6.85 -12.92 11.69
C PHE A 62 8.36 -12.75 11.76
N LEU A 63 9.02 -12.71 10.61
CA LEU A 63 10.47 -12.67 10.48
C LEU A 63 11.08 -11.26 10.54
N LEU A 64 10.43 -10.29 9.90
CA LEU A 64 10.92 -8.93 9.76
C LEU A 64 10.25 -8.03 10.80
N ARG A 65 10.73 -8.16 12.04
CA ARG A 65 10.24 -7.37 13.18
C ARG A 65 11.34 -6.62 13.90
N ILE A 66 11.06 -5.37 14.27
CA ILE A 66 11.90 -4.56 15.15
C ILE A 66 11.04 -4.12 16.33
N LYS A 67 11.48 -4.41 17.56
CA LYS A 67 10.76 -4.08 18.81
C LYS A 67 9.29 -4.54 18.81
N GLY A 68 9.04 -5.74 18.25
CA GLY A 68 7.70 -6.34 18.19
C GLY A 68 6.77 -5.79 17.11
N LYS A 69 7.23 -4.82 16.31
CA LYS A 69 6.50 -4.22 15.18
C LYS A 69 6.97 -4.76 13.84
N HIS A 70 6.09 -4.75 12.84
CA HIS A 70 6.45 -5.13 11.48
C HIS A 70 7.32 -4.03 10.86
N VAL A 71 8.42 -4.42 10.20
CA VAL A 71 9.23 -3.45 9.45
C VAL A 71 8.47 -2.94 8.22
N PHE A 72 7.75 -3.84 7.55
CA PHE A 72 6.98 -3.54 6.34
C PHE A 72 5.54 -4.00 6.51
N ASN A 73 4.62 -3.31 5.82
CA ASN A 73 3.27 -3.84 5.61
C ASN A 73 3.40 -5.16 4.81
N PRO A 74 2.83 -6.28 5.28
CA PRO A 74 2.97 -7.58 4.62
C PRO A 74 2.60 -7.56 3.13
N ALA A 75 1.52 -6.86 2.76
CA ALA A 75 1.09 -6.76 1.36
C ALA A 75 2.10 -5.96 0.54
N ASN A 76 2.60 -4.83 1.06
CA ASN A 76 3.60 -4.01 0.37
C ASN A 76 4.92 -4.75 0.19
N PHE A 77 5.35 -5.50 1.22
CA PHE A 77 6.52 -6.36 1.11
C PHE A 77 6.33 -7.40 -0.01
N GLY A 78 5.17 -8.05 -0.05
CA GLY A 78 4.87 -9.02 -1.11
C GLY A 78 4.88 -8.41 -2.51
N VAL A 79 4.20 -7.28 -2.71
CA VAL A 79 4.16 -6.57 -4.01
C VAL A 79 5.56 -6.10 -4.40
N GLY A 80 6.29 -5.45 -3.49
CA GLY A 80 7.64 -4.95 -3.76
C GLY A 80 8.62 -6.08 -4.09
N PHE A 81 8.58 -7.17 -3.33
CA PHE A 81 9.40 -8.35 -3.62
C PHE A 81 9.06 -8.96 -4.98
N ALA A 82 7.78 -9.08 -5.31
CA ALA A 82 7.35 -9.60 -6.60
C ALA A 82 7.89 -8.74 -7.76
N LEU A 83 7.68 -7.42 -7.70
CA LEU A 83 8.11 -6.49 -8.74
C LEU A 83 9.63 -6.45 -8.94
N LEU A 84 10.41 -6.65 -7.88
CA LEU A 84 11.87 -6.57 -7.95
C LEU A 84 12.54 -7.90 -8.31
N VAL A 85 11.94 -9.04 -7.92
CA VAL A 85 12.61 -10.35 -7.95
C VAL A 85 11.91 -11.34 -8.87
N LEU A 86 10.58 -11.26 -9.00
CA LEU A 86 9.79 -12.26 -9.70
C LEU A 86 9.39 -11.79 -11.10
N PRO A 87 10.02 -12.34 -12.16
CA PRO A 87 9.64 -12.01 -13.53
C PRO A 87 8.20 -12.48 -13.82
N GLY A 88 7.50 -11.75 -14.69
CA GLY A 88 6.09 -12.03 -15.01
C GLY A 88 5.12 -11.60 -13.92
N SER A 89 5.52 -10.68 -13.04
CA SER A 89 4.65 -10.00 -12.09
C SER A 89 4.65 -8.49 -12.33
N TRP A 90 3.48 -7.86 -12.25
CA TRP A 90 3.33 -6.43 -12.46
C TRP A 90 2.19 -5.86 -11.62
N VAL A 91 2.21 -4.54 -11.45
CA VAL A 91 1.09 -3.76 -10.92
C VAL A 91 0.54 -2.95 -12.08
N SER A 92 -0.79 -2.90 -12.21
CA SER A 92 -1.45 -2.04 -13.19
C SER A 92 -1.96 -0.79 -12.47
N PRO A 93 -1.30 0.37 -12.56
CA PRO A 93 -1.72 1.57 -11.83
C PRO A 93 -3.12 2.04 -12.26
N GLY A 94 -3.53 1.75 -13.50
CA GLY A 94 -4.87 2.03 -14.01
C GLY A 94 -5.96 1.05 -13.56
N GLN A 95 -5.63 -0.08 -12.91
CA GLN A 95 -6.64 -1.06 -12.48
C GLN A 95 -7.61 -0.51 -11.42
N TRP A 96 -7.22 0.60 -10.80
CA TRP A 96 -7.96 1.28 -9.75
C TRP A 96 -8.71 2.50 -10.26
N GLY A 97 -8.62 2.76 -11.57
CA GLY A 97 -9.36 3.81 -12.24
C GLY A 97 -9.05 5.23 -11.75
N ASN A 98 -9.77 6.14 -12.38
CA ASN A 98 -9.89 7.55 -11.98
C ASN A 98 -11.37 7.89 -11.77
N ASP A 99 -12.17 6.87 -11.51
CA ASP A 99 -13.61 7.02 -11.38
C ASP A 99 -13.91 7.75 -10.07
N LEU A 100 -14.61 8.88 -10.18
CA LEU A 100 -14.95 9.72 -9.05
C LEU A 100 -15.75 8.95 -7.99
N ALA A 101 -16.64 8.04 -8.40
CA ALA A 101 -17.45 7.27 -7.45
C ALA A 101 -16.56 6.31 -6.64
N LEU A 102 -15.64 5.60 -7.30
CA LEU A 102 -14.68 4.73 -6.62
C LEU A 102 -13.75 5.53 -5.69
N ALA A 103 -13.25 6.69 -6.13
CA ALA A 103 -12.44 7.58 -5.30
C ALA A 103 -13.20 8.06 -4.06
N VAL A 104 -14.46 8.48 -4.21
CA VAL A 104 -15.33 8.90 -3.10
C VAL A 104 -15.52 7.76 -2.10
N TRP A 105 -15.80 6.54 -2.58
CA TRP A 105 -15.93 5.38 -1.69
C TRP A 105 -14.64 5.05 -0.96
N LEU A 106 -13.49 5.09 -1.64
CA LEU A 106 -12.18 4.87 -1.03
C LEU A 106 -11.86 5.90 0.04
N VAL A 107 -12.13 7.18 -0.23
CA VAL A 107 -11.92 8.26 0.74
C VAL A 107 -12.89 8.09 1.92
N ALA A 108 -14.17 7.84 1.68
CA ALA A 108 -15.17 7.71 2.74
C ALA A 108 -14.88 6.52 3.66
N LEU A 109 -14.62 5.34 3.08
CA LEU A 109 -14.27 4.15 3.85
C LEU A 109 -12.90 4.29 4.52
N GLY A 110 -11.91 4.82 3.79
CA GLY A 110 -10.57 5.06 4.30
C GLY A 110 -10.55 6.04 5.47
N ALA A 111 -11.28 7.14 5.36
CA ALA A 111 -11.43 8.12 6.43
C ALA A 111 -12.13 7.52 7.66
N LEU A 112 -13.21 6.74 7.46
CA LEU A 112 -13.92 6.07 8.56
C LEU A 112 -13.02 5.06 9.28
N VAL A 113 -12.26 4.26 8.54
CA VAL A 113 -11.30 3.29 9.10
C VAL A 113 -10.16 4.01 9.83
N SER A 114 -9.60 5.07 9.23
CA SER A 114 -8.51 5.85 9.80
C SER A 114 -8.94 6.55 11.09
N GLN A 115 -10.14 7.12 11.14
CA GLN A 115 -10.70 7.71 12.36
C GLN A 115 -10.86 6.67 13.48
N ARG A 116 -11.32 5.46 13.13
CA ARG A 116 -11.50 4.38 14.09
C ARG A 116 -10.17 3.82 14.61
N ALA A 117 -9.09 3.91 13.83
CA ALA A 117 -7.75 3.45 14.19
C ALA A 117 -6.98 4.40 15.13
N ARG A 118 -7.50 5.62 15.42
CA ARG A 118 -7.00 6.59 16.41
C ARG A 118 -5.48 6.89 16.36
N ARG A 119 -4.87 6.90 15.18
CA ARG A 119 -3.44 7.22 15.03
C ARG A 119 -3.24 8.32 13.99
N ASP A 120 -2.93 9.51 14.52
CA ASP A 120 -2.48 10.76 13.92
C ASP A 120 -2.46 10.82 12.40
N ASP A 121 -3.63 10.95 11.77
CA ASP A 121 -3.84 11.51 10.41
C ASP A 121 -2.76 11.19 9.35
N ALA A 122 -2.13 10.01 9.41
CA ALA A 122 -0.93 9.70 8.62
C ALA A 122 -1.26 9.62 7.13
N ALA A 123 -2.44 9.09 6.82
CA ALA A 123 -3.01 9.08 5.48
C ALA A 123 -3.17 10.52 4.93
N TRP A 124 -3.74 11.43 5.73
CA TRP A 124 -3.94 12.81 5.32
C TRP A 124 -2.62 13.56 5.15
N LEU A 125 -1.68 13.38 6.08
CA LEU A 125 -0.35 13.98 5.98
C LEU A 125 0.38 13.50 4.71
N PHE A 126 0.29 12.20 4.40
CA PHE A 126 0.83 11.65 3.16
C PHE A 126 0.19 12.31 1.93
N LEU A 127 -1.14 12.34 1.86
CA LEU A 127 -1.88 12.91 0.73
C LEU A 127 -1.56 14.39 0.54
N ILE A 128 -1.58 15.20 1.59
CA ILE A 128 -1.24 16.63 1.53
C ILE A 128 0.19 16.83 1.05
N THR A 129 1.14 16.05 1.58
CA THR A 129 2.55 16.17 1.19
C THR A 129 2.76 15.77 -0.27
N PHE A 130 2.24 14.60 -0.67
CA PHE A 130 2.41 14.06 -2.01
C PHE A 130 1.69 14.90 -3.07
N LEU A 131 0.43 15.27 -2.83
CA LEU A 131 -0.34 16.14 -3.73
C LEU A 131 0.22 17.56 -3.76
N GLY A 132 0.74 18.07 -2.64
CA GLY A 132 1.45 19.35 -2.62
C GLY A 132 2.68 19.35 -3.54
N LEU A 133 3.46 18.27 -3.54
CA LEU A 133 4.59 18.09 -4.46
C LEU A 133 4.14 17.94 -5.92
N ALA A 134 3.05 17.21 -6.17
CA ALA A 134 2.46 17.08 -7.50
C ALA A 134 1.96 18.43 -8.04
N ALA A 135 1.26 19.21 -7.21
CA ALA A 135 0.81 20.56 -7.55
C ALA A 135 1.99 21.50 -7.82
N LEU A 136 3.01 21.48 -6.96
CA LEU A 136 4.23 22.26 -7.17
C LEU A 136 4.89 21.92 -8.51
N ARG A 137 4.99 20.63 -8.85
CA ARG A 137 5.54 20.19 -10.15
C ARG A 137 4.70 20.71 -11.32
N VAL A 138 3.38 20.63 -11.24
CA VAL A 138 2.48 21.14 -12.29
C VAL A 138 2.68 22.65 -12.49
N LEU A 139 2.82 23.41 -11.40
CA LEU A 139 3.09 24.85 -11.44
C LEU A 139 4.46 25.16 -12.05
N LEU A 140 5.51 24.42 -11.65
CA LEU A 140 6.86 24.60 -12.16
C LEU A 140 7.00 24.28 -13.67
N LEU A 141 6.17 23.37 -14.18
CA LEU A 141 6.14 23.02 -15.61
C LEU A 141 5.40 24.05 -16.48
N GLY A 142 4.76 25.06 -15.88
CA GLY A 142 4.15 26.17 -16.61
C GLY A 142 2.94 25.77 -17.46
N TYR A 143 2.22 24.70 -17.09
CA TYR A 143 0.98 24.33 -17.78
C TYR A 143 -0.09 25.43 -17.67
N SER A 144 -1.01 25.49 -18.64
CA SER A 144 -2.20 26.34 -18.50
C SER A 144 -3.03 25.91 -17.29
N TRP A 145 -3.73 26.85 -16.68
CA TRP A 145 -4.50 26.62 -15.45
C TRP A 145 -5.46 25.41 -15.58
N GLU A 146 -6.19 25.33 -16.69
CA GLU A 146 -7.14 24.25 -16.98
C GLU A 146 -6.44 22.88 -17.02
N ARG A 147 -5.37 22.74 -17.82
CA ARG A 147 -4.61 21.48 -17.91
C ARG A 147 -3.95 21.12 -16.58
N GLY A 148 -3.46 22.12 -15.85
CA GLY A 148 -2.85 21.90 -14.54
C GLY A 148 -3.85 21.29 -13.55
N LEU A 149 -5.07 21.82 -13.51
CA LEU A 149 -6.15 21.28 -12.68
C LEU A 149 -6.58 19.88 -13.12
N GLU A 150 -6.66 19.60 -14.41
CA GLU A 150 -6.97 18.26 -14.93
C GLU A 150 -5.91 17.23 -14.51
N ILE A 151 -4.63 17.53 -14.73
CA ILE A 151 -3.52 16.63 -14.35
C ILE A 151 -3.51 16.39 -12.84
N PHE A 152 -3.65 17.46 -12.05
CA PHE A 152 -3.71 17.37 -10.60
C PHE A 152 -4.92 16.57 -10.12
N GLY A 153 -6.10 16.84 -10.68
CA GLY A 153 -7.34 16.13 -10.35
C GLY A 153 -7.23 14.64 -10.66
N HIS A 154 -6.66 14.29 -11.82
CA HIS A 154 -6.40 12.90 -12.18
C HIS A 154 -5.44 12.22 -11.21
N GLN A 155 -4.41 12.90 -10.72
CA GLN A 155 -3.49 12.34 -9.74
C GLN A 155 -4.18 12.17 -8.36
N ALA A 156 -4.98 13.15 -7.94
CA ALA A 156 -5.67 13.15 -6.66
C ALA A 156 -6.75 12.07 -6.56
N LEU A 157 -7.43 11.78 -7.66
CA LEU A 157 -8.48 10.77 -7.76
C LEU A 157 -7.95 9.38 -8.14
N ASN A 158 -6.63 9.20 -8.24
CA ASN A 158 -6.04 7.90 -8.52
C ASN A 158 -6.33 6.92 -7.36
N GLY A 159 -7.07 5.85 -7.66
CA GLY A 159 -7.46 4.86 -6.65
C GLY A 159 -6.26 4.18 -5.98
N ALA A 160 -5.15 3.97 -6.69
CA ALA A 160 -3.93 3.39 -6.10
C ALA A 160 -3.34 4.29 -5.01
N LEU A 161 -3.28 5.60 -5.27
CA LEU A 161 -2.81 6.60 -4.30
C LEU A 161 -3.68 6.60 -3.04
N LEU A 162 -5.00 6.57 -3.21
CA LEU A 162 -5.96 6.58 -2.10
C LEU A 162 -5.88 5.28 -1.27
N LEU A 163 -5.76 4.12 -1.94
CA LEU A 163 -5.58 2.83 -1.28
C LEU A 163 -4.29 2.78 -0.46
N PHE A 164 -3.19 3.24 -1.05
CA PHE A 164 -1.90 3.30 -0.36
C PHE A 164 -1.97 4.22 0.86
N ALA A 165 -2.53 5.41 0.71
CA ALA A 165 -2.67 6.37 1.80
C ALA A 165 -3.50 5.82 2.97
N PHE A 166 -4.72 5.33 2.68
CA PHE A 166 -5.69 4.99 3.72
C PHE A 166 -5.56 3.58 4.30
N PHE A 167 -5.01 2.63 3.55
CA PHE A 167 -4.95 1.22 3.98
C PHE A 167 -3.53 0.69 4.18
N MET A 168 -2.50 1.36 3.66
CA MET A 168 -1.13 0.86 3.73
C MET A 168 -0.24 1.72 4.61
N ILE A 169 -0.14 3.03 4.34
CA ILE A 169 0.67 3.96 5.15
C ILE A 169 0.10 4.12 6.55
N SER A 170 -1.23 4.11 6.68
CA SER A 170 -1.93 4.25 7.96
C SER A 170 -1.80 3.02 8.88
N ASP A 171 -1.14 1.93 8.43
CA ASP A 171 -1.03 0.70 9.21
C ASP A 171 -0.24 0.95 10.52
N PRO A 172 -0.90 0.86 11.69
CA PRO A 172 -0.27 1.15 12.97
C PRO A 172 0.91 0.25 13.32
N MET A 173 0.97 -0.96 12.74
CA MET A 173 2.03 -1.92 13.02
C MET A 173 3.34 -1.57 12.34
N THR A 174 3.30 -0.68 11.34
CA THR A 174 4.47 -0.24 10.56
C THR A 174 4.91 1.17 10.93
N LEU A 175 4.01 1.97 11.50
CA LEU A 175 4.32 3.34 11.91
C LEU A 175 5.09 3.40 13.25
N PRO A 176 6.06 4.34 13.39
CA PRO A 176 6.66 4.67 14.67
C PRO A 176 5.63 5.10 15.72
N ASP A 177 5.87 4.78 17.00
CA ASP A 177 4.96 5.19 18.09
C ASP A 177 5.03 6.68 18.36
N HIS A 178 6.25 7.25 18.34
CA HIS A 178 6.47 8.67 18.62
C HIS A 178 5.88 9.55 17.49
N PRO A 179 5.04 10.54 17.80
CA PRO A 179 4.27 11.30 16.80
C PRO A 179 5.18 12.04 15.81
N VAL A 180 6.28 12.64 16.29
CA VAL A 180 7.24 13.34 15.41
C VAL A 180 7.93 12.37 14.45
N ALA A 181 8.34 11.19 14.93
CA ALA A 181 9.02 10.20 14.10
C ALA A 181 8.06 9.63 13.06
N ARG A 182 6.78 9.43 13.43
CA ARG A 182 5.71 9.03 12.50
C ARG A 182 5.49 10.07 11.41
N ARG A 183 5.35 11.35 11.74
CA ARG A 183 5.17 12.42 10.74
C ARG A 183 6.35 12.51 9.79
N LEU A 184 7.58 12.49 10.33
CA LEU A 184 8.80 12.50 9.52
C LEU A 184 8.87 11.30 8.58
N HIS A 185 8.57 10.10 9.08
CA HIS A 185 8.54 8.89 8.28
C HIS A 185 7.55 9.00 7.10
N VAL A 186 6.33 9.48 7.36
CA VAL A 186 5.31 9.68 6.32
C VAL A 186 5.75 10.71 5.27
N VAL A 187 6.33 11.83 5.70
CA VAL A 187 6.85 12.86 4.78
C VAL A 187 8.00 12.32 3.93
N LEU A 188 8.91 11.54 4.51
CA LEU A 188 10.00 10.90 3.77
C LEU A 188 9.48 9.91 2.73
N ILE A 189 8.45 9.12 3.06
CA ILE A 189 7.82 8.22 2.08
C ILE A 189 7.17 9.03 0.95
N ALA A 190 6.46 10.12 1.26
CA ALA A 190 5.86 10.99 0.24
C ALA A 190 6.91 11.61 -0.69
N LEU A 191 8.03 12.07 -0.14
CA LEU A 191 9.16 12.58 -0.93
C LEU A 191 9.79 11.49 -1.79
N GLY A 192 9.98 10.28 -1.25
CA GLY A 192 10.49 9.13 -2.00
C GLY A 192 9.57 8.73 -3.15
N ALA A 193 8.27 8.62 -2.89
CA ALA A 193 7.26 8.31 -3.92
C ALA A 193 7.21 9.39 -5.01
N ALA A 194 7.25 10.67 -4.62
CA ALA A 194 7.30 11.77 -5.56
C ALA A 194 8.60 11.72 -6.39
N GLY A 195 9.76 11.50 -5.77
CA GLY A 195 11.03 11.34 -6.49
C GLY A 195 11.00 10.17 -7.48
N TRP A 196 10.45 9.02 -7.07
CA TRP A 196 10.30 7.86 -7.94
C TRP A 196 9.38 8.15 -9.14
N GLN A 197 8.22 8.77 -8.91
CA GLN A 197 7.28 9.07 -9.99
C GLN A 197 7.78 10.17 -10.92
N PHE A 198 8.38 11.21 -10.36
CA PHE A 198 8.64 12.47 -11.07
C PHE A 198 10.07 12.62 -11.58
N LEU A 199 11.05 11.99 -10.93
CA LEU A 199 12.46 12.02 -11.36
C LEU A 199 12.84 10.75 -12.13
N HIS A 200 12.33 9.58 -11.71
CA HIS A 200 12.61 8.31 -12.37
C HIS A 200 11.55 7.89 -13.40
N TYR A 201 10.49 8.69 -13.60
CA TYR A 201 9.42 8.46 -14.58
C TYR A 201 8.72 7.11 -14.44
N GLN A 202 8.67 6.58 -13.22
CA GLN A 202 8.02 5.30 -12.93
C GLN A 202 6.59 5.53 -12.45
N PRO A 203 5.56 5.05 -13.16
CA PRO A 203 4.16 5.34 -12.83
C PRO A 203 3.66 4.64 -11.54
N ASN A 204 4.42 3.68 -11.01
CA ASN A 204 4.07 2.86 -9.84
C ASN A 204 4.72 3.36 -8.53
N GLY A 205 4.95 4.66 -8.40
CA GLY A 205 5.66 5.23 -7.25
C GLY A 205 4.95 5.12 -5.90
N PRO A 206 3.68 5.55 -5.78
CA PRO A 206 2.87 5.37 -4.58
C PRO A 206 2.16 4.00 -4.55
#